data_AF-A0AA38CB90-F1
#
_entry.id   AF-A0AA38CB90-F1
#
_cell.length_a   1.000
_cell.length_b   1.000
_cell.length_c   1.000
_cell.angle_alpha   90.00
_cell.angle_beta   90.00
_cell.angle_gamma   90.00
#
_symmetry.space_group_name_H-M   'P 1'
#
loop_
_entity.id
_entity.type
_entity.pdbx_description
1 polymer ?
#
loop_
_entity_poly.entity_id
_entity_poly.type
_entity_poly.pdbx_seq_one_letter_code
_entity_poly.pdbx_strand_id
1 'polypeptide(L)' 'TSNAAKFLRANEVNLFTLRDEVISLLGKSDIRYMTPLRNVPLTEPAQKALDWAVGEKIKS' A
#
# COMPACT_ATOMS: atom_id res chain seq x y z
N THR A 1 4.87 -15.56 -1.95
CA THR A 1 4.64 -14.48 -0.97
C THR A 1 5.79 -13.48 -1.06
N SER A 2 5.52 -12.18 -1.14
CA SER A 2 6.57 -11.15 -1.25
C SER A 2 7.34 -10.97 0.07
N ASN A 3 8.56 -10.45 0.01
CA ASN A 3 9.36 -10.16 1.21
C ASN A 3 8.66 -9.15 2.13
N ALA A 4 8.02 -8.12 1.57
CA ALA A 4 7.20 -7.19 2.32
C ALA A 4 6.05 -7.89 3.07
N ALA A 5 5.33 -8.81 2.40
CA ALA A 5 4.26 -9.56 3.05
C ALA A 5 4.76 -10.51 4.16
N LYS A 6 5.96 -11.08 4.00
CA LYS A 6 6.59 -11.89 5.06
C LYS A 6 6.97 -11.02 6.26
N PHE A 7 7.57 -9.85 6.02
CA PHE A 7 7.95 -8.89 7.05
C PHE A 7 6.74 -8.41 7.86
N LEU A 8 5.66 -8.03 7.19
CA LEU A 8 4.44 -7.58 7.88
C LEU A 8 3.87 -8.68 8.78
N ARG A 9 3.78 -9.92 8.28
CA ARG A 9 3.28 -11.06 9.08
C ARG A 9 4.17 -11.42 10.25
N ALA A 10 5.49 -11.28 10.11
CA ALA A 10 6.42 -11.48 11.22
C ALA A 10 6.24 -10.44 12.35
N ASN A 11 5.64 -9.28 12.02
CA ASN A 11 5.24 -8.24 12.96
C ASN A 11 3.73 -8.29 13.28
N GLU A 12 3.09 -9.46 13.12
CA GLU A 12 1.67 -9.69 13.41
C GLU A 12 0.68 -8.85 12.59
N VAL A 13 1.15 -8.14 11.55
CA VAL A 13 0.31 -7.41 10.61
C VAL A 13 -0.15 -8.36 9.51
N ASN A 14 -1.44 -8.65 9.49
CA ASN A 14 -2.06 -9.42 8.41
C ASN A 14 -2.76 -8.51 7.39
N LEU A 15 -2.99 -9.04 6.19
CA LEU A 15 -3.56 -8.25 5.08
C LEU A 15 -4.97 -7.75 5.38
N PHE A 16 -5.77 -8.52 6.11
CA PHE A 16 -7.16 -8.19 6.39
C PHE A 16 -7.25 -7.10 7.46
N THR A 17 -6.48 -7.22 8.55
CA THR A 17 -6.42 -6.19 9.60
C THR A 17 -5.87 -4.88 9.07
N LEU A 18 -4.81 -4.93 8.25
CA LEU A 18 -4.27 -3.74 7.59
C LEU A 18 -5.32 -3.07 6.70
N ARG A 19 -6.09 -3.87 5.95
CA ARG A 19 -7.16 -3.33 5.10
C ARG A 19 -8.26 -2.66 5.92
N ASP A 20 -8.69 -3.28 7.02
CA ASP A 20 -9.74 -2.73 7.89
C ASP A 20 -9.30 -1.40 8.51
N GLU A 21 -8.05 -1.31 8.96
CA GLU A 21 -7.49 -0.07 9.50
C GLU A 21 -7.38 1.03 8.42
N VAL A 22 -6.93 0.68 7.22
CA VAL A 22 -6.89 1.63 6.09
C VAL A 22 -8.29 2.13 5.74
N ILE A 23 -9.30 1.26 5.74
CA ILE A 23 -10.70 1.67 5.53
C ILE A 23 -11.19 2.57 6.66
N SER A 24 -10.80 2.29 7.91
CA SER A 24 -11.16 3.14 9.06
C SER A 24 -10.54 4.54 8.96
N LEU A 25 -9.32 4.66 8.45
CA LEU A 25 -8.60 5.93 8.36
C LEU A 25 -8.98 6.76 7.13
N LEU A 26 -9.09 6.11 5.96
CA LEU A 26 -9.25 6.78 4.66
C LEU A 26 -10.67 6.65 4.09
N GLY A 27 -11.53 5.89 4.76
CA GLY A 27 -12.83 5.48 4.23
C GLY A 27 -12.72 4.35 3.21
N LYS A 28 -13.86 3.74 2.89
CA LYS A 28 -13.93 2.74 1.82
C LYS A 28 -13.81 3.46 0.48
N SER A 29 -12.84 3.06 -0.35
CA SER A 29 -12.71 3.57 -1.71
C SER A 29 -14.01 3.33 -2.47
N ASP A 30 -14.56 4.39 -3.07
CA ASP A 30 -15.78 4.31 -3.88
C ASP A 30 -15.57 3.28 -5.02
N ILE A 31 -16.55 2.40 -5.23
CA ILE A 31 -16.42 1.14 -6.00
C ILE A 31 -16.18 1.40 -7.51
N ARG A 32 -16.12 2.67 -7.92
CA ARG A 32 -15.67 3.13 -9.25
C ARG A 32 -14.25 2.67 -9.64
N TYR A 33 -13.44 2.17 -8.70
CA TYR A 33 -12.11 1.59 -8.94
C TYR A 33 -12.09 0.12 -9.39
N MET A 34 -13.24 -0.57 -9.44
CA MET A 34 -13.32 -1.96 -9.96
C MET A 34 -13.60 -2.04 -11.47
N THR A 35 -13.85 -0.90 -12.12
CA THR A 35 -13.92 -0.76 -13.57
C THR A 35 -12.51 -0.61 -14.13
N PRO A 36 -12.14 -1.18 -15.30
CA PRO A 36 -10.75 -1.21 -15.78
C PRO A 36 -10.29 0.14 -16.35
N LEU A 37 -10.35 1.21 -15.54
CA LEU A 37 -9.68 2.49 -15.82
C LEU A 37 -8.22 2.37 -15.39
N ARG A 38 -7.53 1.57 -16.19
CA ARG A 38 -6.09 1.36 -16.24
C ARG A 38 -5.45 2.77 -16.35
N ASN A 39 -4.69 3.18 -15.33
CA ASN A 39 -4.01 4.48 -15.13
C ASN A 39 -4.71 5.50 -14.23
N VAL A 40 -5.21 5.09 -13.06
CA VAL A 40 -5.35 6.04 -11.95
C VAL A 40 -3.93 6.44 -11.50
N PRO A 41 -3.58 7.74 -11.51
CA PRO A 41 -2.26 8.16 -11.06
C PRO A 41 -2.07 7.84 -9.58
N LEU A 42 -0.83 7.60 -9.17
CA LEU A 42 -0.52 7.43 -7.76
C LEU A 42 -0.89 8.70 -7.00
N THR A 43 -1.46 8.53 -5.81
CA THR A 43 -1.63 9.63 -4.88
C THR A 43 -0.26 10.15 -4.45
N GLU A 44 -0.16 11.44 -4.11
CA GLU A 44 1.11 12.03 -3.66
C GLU A 44 1.77 11.26 -2.50
N PRO A 45 1.04 10.78 -1.47
CA PRO A 45 1.64 9.95 -0.42
C PRO A 45 2.18 8.61 -0.95
N ALA A 46 1.49 7.99 -1.90
CA ALA A 46 1.94 6.73 -2.49
C ALA A 46 3.23 6.94 -3.30
N GLN A 47 3.33 8.04 -4.07
CA GLN A 47 4.56 8.37 -4.80
C GLN A 47 5.73 8.62 -3.85
N LYS A 48 5.53 9.41 -2.79
CA LYS A 48 6.55 9.66 -1.75
C LYS A 48 7.05 8.38 -1.09
N ALA A 49 6.16 7.42 -0.80
CA ALA A 49 6.54 6.14 -0.23
C ALA A 49 7.42 5.32 -1.18
N LEU A 50 7.14 5.35 -2.49
CA LEU A 50 7.98 4.70 -3.50
C LEU A 50 9.34 5.38 -3.63
N ASP A 51 9.36 6.71 -3.71
CA ASP A 51 10.60 7.48 -3.82
C ASP A 51 11.51 7.22 -2.60
N TRP A 52 10.92 7.17 -1.40
CA TRP A 52 11.64 6.80 -0.18
C TRP A 52 12.20 5.38 -0.24
N ALA A 53 11.39 4.39 -0.66
CA ALA A 53 11.83 3.00 -0.75
C ALA A 53 12.98 2.82 -1.76
N VAL A 54 12.98 3.57 -2.86
CA VAL A 54 14.10 3.59 -3.82
C VAL A 54 15.34 4.22 -3.17
N GLY A 55 15.18 5.33 -2.46
CA GLY A 55 16.26 5.97 -1.73
C GLY A 55 16.93 5.04 -0.71
N GLU A 56 16.16 4.30 0.08
CA GLU A 56 16.69 3.33 1.04
C GLU A 56 17.41 2.17 0.35
N LYS A 57 16.89 1.69 -0.79
CA LYS A 57 17.55 0.63 -1.56
C LYS A 57 18.93 1.05 -2.09
N ILE A 58 19.12 2.33 -2.46
CA ILE A 58 20.40 2.83 -2.98
C ILE A 58 21.46 2.96 -1.87
N LYS A 59 21.04 3.15 -0.61
CA LYS A 59 21.95 3.27 0.54
C LYS A 59 22.51 1.93 1.03
N SER A 60 21.81 0.82 0.72
CA SER A 60 22.19 -0.56 1.08
C SER A 60 23.09 -1.20 0.04
#